data_AF-A0A960R843-F1
#
_entry.id   AF-A0A960R843-F1
#
_cell.length_a   1.000
_cell.length_b   1.000
_cell.length_c   1.000
_cell.angle_alpha   90.00
_cell.angle_beta   90.00
_cell.angle_gamma   90.00
#
_symmetry.space_group_name_H-M   'P 1'
#
loop_
_entity.id
_entity.type
_entity.pdbx_description
1 polymer ?
#
loop_
_entity_poly.entity_id
_entity_poly.type
_entity_poly.pdbx_seq_one_letter_code
_entity_poly.pdbx_strand_id
1 'polypeptide(L)'
;MSSLRRILSTGLTRGREVLDSPRVRRAAEWFMPGGRRSDWAVLALVVFGVAWSSWWLLSKAHPWTVNDIGKLADNGSRKYQDYLAPGLWLGSLLHILAWSPLLLFVRWWPRGDAARYAVRPRVLRPERRAMDPRLFWSMLGIILILAAVPRWERLGLSYWGDEGWAVTKYSHGAWRPEKRDDFQGPMRFWETRWEQAIFDDHTGGNHVGFSVAQRITMDAWRAITGRPRQDFSETVSRLPSLLGGLSSLVVLALMFRWRGMARTGLVAAALLALHPMHLRYSSEARGYGMMIALLLFTIWMALIALDTGRWRWWLLFGLGECLTMITWRGISYGLVCLNLLLLGMLIFGRARHDTQPLPKGARYVAGGRWLAANLLAGGCFLHLSAP
;
A
#
# COMPACT_ATOMS: atom_id res chain seq x y z
N MET A 1 8.56 -47.21 -28.81
CA MET A 1 7.60 -46.10 -28.58
C MET A 1 6.41 -46.46 -27.64
N SER A 2 6.17 -47.72 -27.30
CA SER A 2 5.05 -48.14 -26.44
C SER A 2 5.29 -47.94 -24.93
N SER A 3 6.52 -48.09 -24.42
CA SER A 3 6.83 -47.88 -22.99
C SER A 3 6.80 -46.42 -22.54
N LEU A 4 7.15 -45.46 -23.41
CA LEU A 4 7.16 -44.04 -23.04
C LEU A 4 5.74 -43.45 -22.89
N ARG A 5 4.77 -43.93 -23.68
CA ARG A 5 3.35 -43.54 -23.54
C ARG A 5 2.76 -44.04 -22.22
N ARG A 6 3.16 -45.22 -21.75
CA ARG A 6 2.65 -45.82 -20.51
C ARG A 6 3.14 -45.06 -19.27
N ILE A 7 4.41 -44.61 -19.26
CA ILE A 7 5.00 -43.81 -18.17
C ILE A 7 4.37 -42.40 -18.10
N LEU A 8 4.15 -41.76 -19.26
CA LEU A 8 3.50 -40.44 -19.33
C LEU A 8 2.01 -40.50 -18.93
N SER A 9 1.30 -41.59 -19.24
CA SER A 9 -0.09 -41.76 -18.79
C SER A 9 -0.21 -41.98 -17.28
N THR A 10 0.72 -42.73 -16.66
CA THR A 10 0.72 -42.97 -15.20
C THR A 10 1.18 -41.77 -14.38
N GLY A 11 2.04 -40.90 -14.93
CA GLY A 11 2.43 -39.65 -14.29
C GLY A 11 1.31 -38.60 -14.27
N LEU A 12 0.52 -38.53 -15.35
CA LEU A 12 -0.62 -37.61 -15.48
C LEU A 12 -1.82 -38.03 -14.61
N THR A 13 -2.04 -39.33 -14.37
CA THR A 13 -3.09 -39.81 -13.45
C THR A 13 -2.70 -39.61 -11.98
N ARG A 14 -1.44 -39.87 -11.59
CA ARG A 14 -0.97 -39.58 -10.22
C ARG A 14 -0.97 -38.08 -9.88
N GLY A 15 -0.67 -37.21 -10.85
CA GLY A 15 -0.76 -35.76 -10.66
C GLY A 15 -2.19 -35.26 -10.40
N ARG A 16 -3.21 -35.93 -10.98
CA ARG A 16 -4.63 -35.64 -10.70
C ARG A 16 -5.07 -36.13 -9.33
N GLU A 17 -4.65 -37.33 -8.89
CA GLU A 17 -4.99 -37.86 -7.57
C GLU A 17 -4.44 -37.02 -6.41
N VAL A 18 -3.24 -36.44 -6.56
CA VAL A 18 -2.66 -35.56 -5.53
C VAL A 18 -3.44 -34.25 -5.41
N LEU A 19 -3.88 -33.67 -6.54
CA LEU A 19 -4.70 -32.47 -6.58
C LEU A 19 -6.13 -32.70 -6.06
N ASP A 20 -6.66 -33.92 -6.18
CA ASP A 20 -7.97 -34.31 -5.67
C ASP A 20 -7.96 -34.85 -4.24
N SER A 21 -6.79 -34.96 -3.60
CA SER A 21 -6.71 -35.46 -2.22
C SER A 21 -7.50 -34.57 -1.25
N PRO A 22 -8.23 -35.13 -0.27
CA PRO A 22 -9.00 -34.36 0.72
C PRO A 22 -8.15 -33.36 1.53
N ARG A 23 -6.83 -33.55 1.60
CA ARG A 23 -5.89 -32.63 2.25
C ARG A 23 -5.54 -31.46 1.34
N VAL A 24 -5.31 -31.68 0.04
CA VAL A 24 -5.07 -30.60 -0.94
C VAL A 24 -6.36 -29.83 -1.20
N ARG A 25 -7.53 -30.47 -1.23
CA ARG A 25 -8.83 -29.77 -1.25
C ARG A 25 -9.05 -28.95 0.01
N ARG A 26 -8.75 -29.46 1.22
CA ARG A 26 -8.85 -28.67 2.47
C ARG A 26 -7.85 -27.53 2.56
N ALA A 27 -6.62 -27.72 2.08
CA ALA A 27 -5.63 -26.65 1.98
C ALA A 27 -6.07 -25.61 0.94
N ALA A 28 -6.57 -26.05 -0.21
CA ALA A 28 -7.14 -25.18 -1.23
C ALA A 28 -8.37 -24.42 -0.71
N GLU A 29 -9.24 -25.03 0.10
CA GLU A 29 -10.37 -24.38 0.79
C GLU A 29 -9.90 -23.33 1.81
N TRP A 30 -8.80 -23.59 2.53
CA TRP A 30 -8.15 -22.61 3.40
C TRP A 30 -7.60 -21.41 2.62
N PHE A 31 -7.02 -21.65 1.44
CA PHE A 31 -6.54 -20.60 0.53
C PHE A 31 -7.64 -20.04 -0.41
N MET A 32 -8.84 -20.64 -0.41
CA MET A 32 -10.00 -20.30 -1.25
C MET A 32 -11.28 -20.10 -0.43
N PRO A 33 -11.36 -19.07 0.44
CA PRO A 33 -12.65 -18.66 0.99
C PRO A 33 -13.46 -17.98 -0.12
N GLY A 34 -14.24 -18.77 -0.86
CA GLY A 34 -15.40 -18.32 -1.60
C GLY A 34 -16.64 -18.66 -0.78
N GLY A 35 -17.32 -17.64 -0.25
CA GLY A 35 -18.60 -17.80 0.44
C GLY A 35 -18.51 -17.88 1.97
N ARG A 36 -19.28 -16.99 2.65
CA ARG A 36 -19.52 -16.87 4.09
C ARG A 36 -18.31 -16.59 4.99
N ARG A 37 -17.22 -17.35 4.94
CA ARG A 37 -16.05 -17.15 5.83
C ARG A 37 -15.36 -15.81 5.63
N SER A 38 -15.23 -15.36 4.38
CA SER A 38 -14.67 -14.03 4.09
C SER A 38 -15.54 -12.91 4.64
N ASP A 39 -16.86 -13.06 4.58
CA ASP A 39 -17.79 -12.04 5.06
C ASP A 39 -17.67 -11.88 6.58
N TRP A 40 -17.52 -12.99 7.31
CA TRP A 40 -17.25 -12.97 8.75
C TRP A 40 -15.89 -12.36 9.11
N ALA A 41 -14.86 -12.62 8.33
CA ALA A 41 -13.54 -12.02 8.56
C ALA A 41 -13.58 -10.49 8.40
N VAL A 42 -14.27 -9.97 7.37
CA VAL A 42 -14.44 -8.53 7.21
C VAL A 42 -15.33 -7.95 8.31
N LEU A 43 -16.42 -8.64 8.68
CA LEU A 43 -17.24 -8.20 9.80
C LEU A 43 -16.45 -8.13 11.12
N ALA A 44 -15.64 -9.14 11.42
CA ALA A 44 -14.77 -9.15 12.59
C ALA A 44 -13.78 -7.98 12.56
N LEU A 45 -13.20 -7.67 11.39
CA LEU A 45 -12.34 -6.50 11.22
C LEU A 45 -13.11 -5.20 11.53
N VAL A 46 -14.32 -5.03 10.97
CA VAL A 46 -15.15 -3.84 11.19
C VAL A 46 -15.50 -3.68 12.67
N VAL A 47 -15.96 -4.76 13.32
CA VAL A 47 -16.30 -4.77 14.75
C VAL A 47 -15.08 -4.41 15.59
N PHE A 48 -13.92 -5.00 15.30
CA PHE A 48 -12.67 -4.68 15.99
C PHE A 48 -12.30 -3.20 15.85
N GLY A 49 -12.33 -2.65 14.62
CA GLY A 49 -11.99 -1.24 14.39
C GLY A 49 -12.92 -0.26 15.09
N VAL A 50 -14.23 -0.54 15.07
CA VAL A 50 -15.22 0.26 15.81
C VAL A 50 -14.98 0.15 17.32
N ALA A 51 -14.82 -1.06 17.86
CA ALA A 51 -14.56 -1.26 19.28
C ALA A 51 -13.26 -0.57 19.74
N TRP A 52 -12.19 -0.68 18.95
CA TRP A 52 -10.91 -0.01 19.21
C TRP A 52 -11.05 1.51 19.23
N SER A 53 -11.73 2.08 18.22
CA SER A 53 -11.96 3.52 18.13
C SER A 53 -12.86 4.02 19.25
N SER A 54 -13.90 3.25 19.62
CA SER A 54 -14.78 3.56 20.75
C SER A 54 -14.03 3.54 22.08
N TRP A 55 -13.14 2.57 22.30
CA TRP A 55 -12.29 2.54 23.48
C TRP A 55 -11.38 3.79 23.54
N TRP A 56 -10.83 4.21 22.41
CA TRP A 56 -10.04 5.44 22.33
C TRP A 56 -10.85 6.70 22.67
N LEU A 57 -12.08 6.82 22.15
CA LEU A 57 -12.99 7.91 22.47
C LEU A 57 -13.37 7.97 23.95
N LEU A 58 -13.52 6.81 24.60
CA LEU A 58 -13.96 6.70 25.99
C LEU A 58 -12.81 6.80 27.01
N SER A 59 -11.59 6.43 26.63
CA SER A 59 -10.43 6.35 27.54
C SER A 59 -9.58 7.62 27.61
N LYS A 60 -9.75 8.56 26.68
CA LYS A 60 -8.94 9.77 26.60
C LYS A 60 -9.75 10.99 26.97
N ALA A 61 -9.12 11.90 27.71
CA ALA A 61 -9.70 13.19 28.05
C ALA A 61 -10.21 13.88 26.78
N HIS A 62 -11.44 14.38 26.84
CA HIS A 62 -12.07 15.01 25.69
C HIS A 62 -11.25 16.22 25.21
N PRO A 63 -11.18 16.48 23.90
CA PRO A 63 -10.39 17.60 23.38
C PRO A 63 -10.84 18.97 23.92
N TRP A 64 -12.08 19.10 24.39
CA TRP A 64 -12.61 20.32 25.01
C TRP A 64 -12.33 20.47 26.51
N THR A 65 -11.80 19.44 27.20
CA THR A 65 -11.30 19.61 28.57
C THR A 65 -9.85 20.11 28.60
N VAL A 66 -9.15 20.05 27.46
CA VAL A 66 -7.93 20.84 27.25
C VAL A 66 -8.38 22.24 26.86
N ASN A 67 -8.26 23.19 27.80
CA ASN A 67 -8.72 24.59 27.74
C ASN A 67 -8.09 25.46 26.61
N ASP A 68 -7.61 24.87 25.52
CA ASP A 68 -6.70 25.50 24.59
C ASP A 68 -7.19 25.60 23.14
N ILE A 69 -8.44 25.30 22.77
CA ILE A 69 -8.90 25.62 21.39
C ILE A 69 -8.78 27.13 21.09
N GLY A 70 -8.99 27.99 22.11
CA GLY A 70 -8.75 29.43 22.04
C GLY A 70 -7.27 29.84 22.14
N LYS A 71 -6.42 29.09 22.89
CA LYS A 71 -4.97 29.34 23.00
C LYS A 71 -4.15 28.73 21.87
N LEU A 72 -4.71 27.76 21.14
CA LEU A 72 -4.19 27.18 19.90
C LEU A 72 -4.17 28.20 18.75
N ALA A 73 -4.93 29.28 18.87
CA ALA A 73 -4.94 30.40 17.93
C ALA A 73 -3.78 31.40 18.14
N ASP A 74 -3.11 31.40 19.29
CA ASP A 74 -2.00 32.32 19.58
C ASP A 74 -0.65 31.82 19.04
N ASN A 75 0.16 32.75 18.52
CA ASN A 75 1.32 32.62 17.64
C ASN A 75 2.60 31.92 18.22
N GLY A 76 2.46 30.91 19.08
CA GLY A 76 3.58 30.12 19.61
C GLY A 76 4.13 29.06 18.65
N SER A 77 5.38 28.61 18.86
CA SER A 77 5.98 27.47 18.17
C SER A 77 5.30 26.16 18.59
N ARG A 78 4.24 25.81 17.88
CA ARG A 78 3.39 24.64 18.08
C ARG A 78 4.16 23.32 18.01
N LYS A 79 3.86 22.37 18.89
CA LYS A 79 4.45 21.01 18.89
C LYS A 79 3.39 19.98 18.48
N TYR A 80 3.80 18.88 17.84
CA TYR A 80 2.89 17.80 17.45
C TYR A 80 2.10 17.21 18.64
N GLN A 81 2.66 17.28 19.85
CA GLN A 81 2.05 16.79 21.08
C GLN A 81 0.74 17.51 21.42
N ASP A 82 0.62 18.78 21.01
CA ASP A 82 -0.54 19.61 21.29
C ASP A 82 -1.76 19.15 20.46
N TYR A 83 -1.52 18.53 19.30
CA TYR A 83 -2.57 18.07 18.38
C TYR A 83 -2.82 16.56 18.46
N LEU A 84 -1.90 15.80 19.06
CA LEU A 84 -1.95 14.34 19.03
C LEU A 84 -3.25 13.79 19.65
N ALA A 85 -3.59 14.22 20.88
CA ALA A 85 -4.77 13.71 21.56
C ALA A 85 -6.09 14.20 20.91
N PRO A 86 -6.27 15.49 20.60
CA PRO A 86 -7.45 15.96 19.86
C PRO A 86 -7.62 15.31 18.50
N GLY A 87 -6.53 15.17 17.74
CA GLY A 87 -6.53 14.57 16.42
C GLY A 87 -6.85 13.07 16.46
N LEU A 88 -6.31 12.31 17.41
CA LEU A 88 -6.65 10.89 17.57
C LEU A 88 -8.10 10.70 18.01
N TRP A 89 -8.62 11.60 18.85
CA TRP A 89 -10.03 11.60 19.22
C TRP A 89 -10.92 11.87 18.00
N LEU A 90 -10.63 12.92 17.23
CA LEU A 90 -11.37 13.26 16.01
C LEU A 90 -11.26 12.14 14.97
N GLY A 91 -10.07 11.59 14.76
CA GLY A 91 -9.81 10.45 13.89
C GLY A 91 -10.61 9.21 14.30
N SER A 92 -10.74 8.95 15.60
CA SER A 92 -11.58 7.86 16.12
C SER A 92 -13.06 8.09 15.84
N LEU A 93 -13.55 9.31 16.02
CA LEU A 93 -14.92 9.67 15.68
C LEU A 93 -15.20 9.48 14.18
N LEU A 94 -14.32 10.02 13.33
CA LEU A 94 -14.44 9.89 11.87
C LEU A 94 -14.34 8.43 11.40
N HIS A 95 -13.49 7.62 12.03
CA HIS A 95 -13.40 6.19 11.77
C HIS A 95 -14.73 5.49 12.08
N ILE A 96 -15.32 5.73 13.26
CA ILE A 96 -16.63 5.17 13.62
C ILE A 96 -17.70 5.61 12.63
N LEU A 97 -17.73 6.89 12.24
CA LEU A 97 -18.69 7.40 11.27
C LEU A 97 -18.52 6.73 9.89
N ALA A 98 -17.29 6.46 9.47
CA ALA A 98 -17.00 5.76 8.22
C ALA A 98 -17.38 4.27 8.28
N TRP A 99 -17.19 3.60 9.42
CA TRP A 99 -17.33 2.15 9.54
C TRP A 99 -18.70 1.69 10.06
N SER A 100 -19.41 2.52 10.84
CA SER A 100 -20.75 2.19 11.35
C SER A 100 -21.77 1.88 10.25
N PRO A 101 -21.78 2.57 9.09
CA PRO A 101 -22.61 2.17 7.96
C PRO A 101 -22.33 0.73 7.51
N LEU A 102 -21.09 0.26 7.55
CA LEU A 102 -20.78 -1.14 7.17
C LEU A 102 -21.46 -2.15 8.10
N LEU A 103 -21.56 -1.85 9.40
CA LEU A 103 -22.26 -2.67 10.37
C LEU A 103 -23.78 -2.62 10.17
N LEU A 104 -24.33 -1.40 10.02
CA LEU A 104 -25.76 -1.22 9.77
C LEU A 104 -26.18 -1.95 8.50
N PHE A 105 -25.37 -1.86 7.45
CA PHE A 105 -25.68 -2.41 6.15
C PHE A 105 -25.23 -3.86 5.93
N VAL A 106 -24.69 -4.53 6.96
CA VAL A 106 -24.15 -5.91 6.84
C VAL A 106 -25.21 -6.92 6.38
N ARG A 107 -26.47 -6.76 6.79
CA ARG A 107 -27.56 -7.67 6.39
C ARG A 107 -27.89 -7.58 4.89
N TRP A 108 -27.56 -6.44 4.28
CA TRP A 108 -27.72 -6.17 2.86
C TRP A 108 -26.42 -6.27 2.08
N TRP A 109 -25.31 -6.66 2.75
CA TRP A 109 -24.11 -6.99 2.02
C TRP A 109 -24.43 -8.06 0.99
N PRO A 110 -24.02 -7.87 -0.27
CA PRO A 110 -24.36 -8.80 -1.33
C PRO A 110 -23.84 -10.20 -1.00
N ARG A 111 -24.75 -11.07 -0.54
CA ARG A 111 -24.49 -12.48 -0.25
C ARG A 111 -24.44 -13.21 -1.57
N GLY A 112 -23.26 -13.22 -2.17
CA GLY A 112 -23.05 -13.77 -3.49
C GLY A 112 -21.69 -14.42 -3.57
N ASP A 113 -21.69 -15.67 -4.01
CA ASP A 113 -20.49 -16.39 -4.34
C ASP A 113 -19.95 -15.82 -5.65
N ALA A 114 -19.15 -14.75 -5.56
CA ALA A 114 -18.57 -14.11 -6.74
C ALA A 114 -17.73 -15.08 -7.59
N ALA A 115 -17.29 -16.18 -6.98
CA ALA A 115 -16.70 -17.31 -7.70
C ALA A 115 -17.63 -17.89 -8.78
N ARG A 116 -18.96 -17.84 -8.59
CA ARG A 116 -19.95 -18.23 -9.62
C ARG A 116 -19.91 -17.33 -10.86
N TYR A 117 -19.46 -16.09 -10.70
CA TYR A 117 -19.35 -15.11 -11.78
C TYR A 117 -17.90 -14.87 -12.23
N ALA A 118 -16.93 -15.51 -11.56
CA ALA A 118 -15.53 -15.48 -11.94
C ALA A 118 -15.37 -16.24 -13.26
N VAL A 119 -15.40 -15.50 -14.36
CA VAL A 119 -15.04 -16.06 -15.66
C VAL A 119 -13.56 -16.39 -15.57
N ARG A 120 -13.20 -17.64 -15.87
CA ARG A 120 -11.80 -18.04 -16.02
C ARG A 120 -11.14 -16.98 -16.91
N PRO A 121 -10.00 -16.39 -16.52
CA PRO A 121 -9.32 -15.44 -17.38
C PRO A 121 -9.13 -16.12 -18.72
N ARG A 122 -9.90 -15.69 -19.72
CA ARG A 122 -9.62 -16.06 -21.10
C ARG A 122 -8.30 -15.38 -21.35
N VAL A 123 -7.23 -16.17 -21.42
CA VAL A 123 -5.92 -15.69 -21.85
C VAL A 123 -6.21 -14.82 -23.06
N LEU A 124 -6.05 -13.49 -22.90
CA LEU A 124 -6.10 -12.53 -24.01
C LEU A 124 -5.32 -13.21 -25.12
N ARG A 125 -5.96 -13.39 -26.30
CA ARG A 125 -5.43 -14.15 -27.45
C ARG A 125 -3.93 -14.23 -27.29
N PRO A 126 -3.36 -15.40 -26.91
CA PRO A 126 -1.95 -15.45 -26.56
C PRO A 126 -1.23 -14.67 -27.65
N GLU A 127 -0.31 -13.77 -27.28
CA GLU A 127 0.71 -13.40 -28.24
C GLU A 127 1.07 -14.68 -28.97
N ARG A 128 1.11 -14.65 -30.32
CA ARG A 128 1.18 -15.87 -31.14
C ARG A 128 2.24 -16.89 -30.65
N ARG A 129 3.19 -16.45 -29.81
CA ARG A 129 3.84 -17.27 -28.77
C ARG A 129 3.86 -16.57 -27.40
N ALA A 130 3.34 -17.22 -26.36
CA ALA A 130 3.59 -16.82 -24.98
C ALA A 130 5.11 -16.78 -24.73
N MET A 131 5.59 -15.68 -24.14
CA MET A 131 7.02 -15.53 -23.83
C MET A 131 7.46 -16.59 -22.79
N ASP A 132 8.59 -17.23 -23.05
CA ASP A 132 9.21 -18.16 -22.10
C ASP A 132 9.38 -17.48 -20.73
N PRO A 133 8.88 -18.08 -19.62
CA PRO A 133 9.09 -17.57 -18.28
C PRO A 133 10.56 -17.27 -17.96
N ARG A 134 11.51 -18.09 -18.42
CA ARG A 134 12.93 -17.86 -18.13
C ARG A 134 13.40 -16.56 -18.79
N LEU A 135 13.12 -16.41 -20.08
CA LEU A 135 13.45 -15.19 -20.81
C LEU A 135 12.83 -13.94 -20.17
N PHE A 136 11.57 -14.01 -19.73
CA PHE A 136 10.92 -12.88 -19.05
C PHE A 136 11.66 -12.47 -17.77
N TRP A 137 11.98 -13.43 -16.90
CA TRP A 137 12.66 -13.14 -15.64
C TRP A 137 14.10 -12.67 -15.87
N SER A 138 14.80 -13.21 -16.88
CA SER A 138 16.12 -12.71 -17.29
C SER A 138 16.06 -11.26 -17.77
N MET A 139 15.11 -10.93 -18.64
CA MET A 139 14.95 -9.55 -19.13
C MET A 139 14.54 -8.58 -18.02
N LEU A 140 13.62 -8.99 -17.14
CA LEU A 140 13.26 -8.18 -15.98
C LEU A 140 14.47 -7.97 -15.05
N GLY A 141 15.27 -9.02 -14.81
CA GLY A 141 16.51 -8.92 -14.03
C GLY A 141 17.51 -7.92 -14.64
N ILE A 142 17.70 -7.96 -15.96
CA ILE A 142 18.53 -6.98 -16.68
C ILE A 142 17.99 -5.56 -16.50
N ILE A 143 16.68 -5.35 -16.68
CA ILE A 143 16.05 -4.04 -16.47
C ILE A 143 16.29 -3.54 -15.05
N LEU A 144 16.14 -4.40 -14.04
CA LEU A 144 16.34 -4.04 -12.64
C LEU A 144 17.80 -3.67 -12.35
N ILE A 145 18.77 -4.42 -12.86
CA ILE A 145 20.19 -4.12 -12.70
C ILE A 145 20.51 -2.77 -13.35
N LEU A 146 20.12 -2.58 -14.61
CA LEU A 146 20.35 -1.33 -15.34
C LEU A 146 19.64 -0.13 -14.69
N ALA A 147 18.47 -0.35 -14.08
CA ALA A 147 17.78 0.67 -13.31
C ALA A 147 18.47 0.98 -11.98
N ALA A 148 18.99 -0.04 -11.29
CA ALA A 148 19.58 0.09 -9.97
C ALA A 148 20.91 0.84 -10.00
N VAL A 149 21.79 0.57 -10.97
CA VAL A 149 23.14 1.18 -11.06
C VAL A 149 23.11 2.72 -10.94
N PRO A 150 22.43 3.48 -11.82
CA PRO A 150 22.43 4.94 -11.72
C PRO A 150 21.66 5.47 -10.51
N ARG A 151 20.73 4.69 -9.94
CA ARG A 151 20.02 5.06 -8.71
C ARG A 151 20.91 4.88 -7.47
N TRP A 152 21.73 3.83 -7.47
CA TRP A 152 22.65 3.50 -6.39
C TRP A 152 23.74 4.56 -6.23
N GLU A 153 24.35 4.98 -7.33
CA GLU A 153 25.35 6.05 -7.34
C GLU A 153 24.82 7.36 -6.74
N ARG A 154 23.53 7.63 -6.91
CA ARG A 154 22.87 8.84 -6.38
C ARG A 154 22.59 8.80 -4.89
N LEU A 155 22.60 7.63 -4.26
CA LEU A 155 22.19 7.51 -2.86
C LEU A 155 23.14 8.19 -1.87
N GLY A 156 24.39 8.44 -2.27
CA GLY A 156 25.39 9.13 -1.45
C GLY A 156 25.68 10.58 -1.85
N LEU A 157 24.89 11.17 -2.76
CA LEU A 157 25.17 12.50 -3.34
C LEU A 157 24.57 13.67 -2.55
N SER A 158 24.72 13.69 -1.23
CA SER A 158 24.16 14.71 -0.32
C SER A 158 22.64 14.89 -0.44
N TYR A 159 22.00 15.42 0.59
CA TYR A 159 20.56 15.72 0.51
C TYR A 159 20.29 16.91 -0.41
N TRP A 160 19.26 16.80 -1.24
CA TRP A 160 18.83 17.85 -2.13
C TRP A 160 17.40 18.30 -1.79
N GLY A 161 17.12 19.59 -1.96
CA GLY A 161 15.82 20.17 -1.66
C GLY A 161 15.41 19.98 -0.18
N ASP A 162 14.24 19.40 0.05
CA ASP A 162 13.66 19.20 1.37
C ASP A 162 13.97 17.82 1.98
N GLU A 163 14.81 16.99 1.34
CA GLU A 163 15.20 15.67 1.85
C GLU A 163 15.83 15.75 3.24
N GLY A 164 16.86 16.59 3.40
CA GLY A 164 17.60 16.70 4.66
C GLY A 164 16.73 17.24 5.79
N TRP A 165 15.82 18.16 5.46
CA TRP A 165 14.82 18.66 6.40
C TRP A 165 13.84 17.54 6.82
N ALA A 166 13.36 16.74 5.88
CA ALA A 166 12.44 15.64 6.18
C ALA A 166 13.12 14.55 7.03
N VAL A 167 14.35 14.16 6.69
CA VAL A 167 15.14 13.18 7.45
C VAL A 167 15.35 13.66 8.88
N THR A 168 15.79 14.91 9.05
CA THR A 168 16.08 15.47 10.38
C THR A 168 14.82 15.65 11.22
N LYS A 169 13.68 15.98 10.61
CA LYS A 169 12.43 16.23 11.31
C LYS A 169 11.67 14.94 11.63
N TYR A 170 11.54 14.03 10.67
CA TYR A 170 10.59 12.91 10.73
C TYR A 170 11.23 11.55 10.98
N SER A 171 12.56 11.39 10.94
CA SER A 171 13.16 10.06 11.05
C SER A 171 14.42 9.98 11.90
N HIS A 172 15.37 10.90 11.73
CA HIS A 172 16.67 10.81 12.41
C HIS A 172 16.76 11.69 13.65
N GLY A 173 16.53 13.00 13.48
CA GLY A 173 16.90 14.04 14.43
C GLY A 173 17.98 14.97 13.88
N ALA A 174 18.38 15.96 14.68
CA ALA A 174 19.43 16.91 14.32
C ALA A 174 20.24 17.37 15.54
N TRP A 175 21.51 17.70 15.31
CA TRP A 175 22.30 18.46 16.28
C TRP A 175 21.81 19.90 16.32
N ARG A 176 21.53 20.41 17.51
CA ARG A 176 21.13 21.81 17.73
C ARG A 176 21.83 22.36 18.97
N PRO A 177 22.06 23.68 19.04
CA PRO A 177 22.57 24.30 20.26
C PRO A 177 21.65 23.99 21.44
N GLU A 178 22.22 23.77 22.62
CA GLU A 178 21.44 23.50 23.82
C GLU A 178 20.60 24.71 24.24
N LYS A 179 21.14 25.92 24.05
CA LYS A 179 20.43 27.19 24.23
C LYS A 179 20.18 27.81 22.86
N ARG A 180 18.92 28.19 22.61
CA ARG A 180 18.48 28.72 21.30
C ARG A 180 19.23 29.98 20.88
N ASP A 181 19.65 30.81 21.85
CA ASP A 181 20.29 32.10 21.60
C ASP A 181 21.83 32.01 21.61
N ASP A 182 22.39 30.83 21.87
CA ASP A 182 23.84 30.60 21.93
C ASP A 182 24.27 29.63 20.82
N PHE A 183 24.41 30.16 19.61
CA PHE A 183 24.78 29.37 18.42
C PHE A 183 26.18 28.76 18.48
N GLN A 184 27.06 29.24 19.36
CA GLN A 184 28.41 28.71 19.58
C GLN A 184 28.50 27.80 20.81
N GLY A 185 27.40 27.64 21.54
CA GLY A 185 27.32 26.80 22.73
C GLY A 185 27.40 25.29 22.45
N PRO A 186 27.33 24.47 23.52
CA PRO A 186 27.36 23.02 23.38
C PRO A 186 26.19 22.53 22.51
N MET A 187 26.50 21.62 21.58
CA MET A 187 25.52 21.01 20.70
C MET A 187 24.95 19.76 21.36
N ARG A 188 23.62 19.63 21.32
CA ARG A 188 22.91 18.42 21.75
C ARG A 188 22.22 17.78 20.56
N PHE A 189 22.25 16.45 20.49
CA PHE A 189 21.48 15.71 19.49
C PHE A 189 20.01 15.64 19.93
N TRP A 190 19.12 16.18 19.11
CA TRP A 190 17.68 16.13 19.29
C TRP A 190 17.10 15.03 18.41
N GLU A 191 16.86 13.87 19.02
CA GLU A 191 16.27 12.73 18.35
C GLU A 191 14.79 12.97 17.99
N THR A 192 14.42 12.59 16.77
CA THR A 192 13.00 12.44 16.40
C THR A 192 12.41 11.23 17.13
N ARG A 193 11.27 11.39 17.81
CA ARG A 193 10.57 10.27 18.48
C ARG A 193 9.66 9.50 17.52
N TRP A 194 9.25 8.28 17.88
CA TRP A 194 8.37 7.46 17.02
C TRP A 194 7.01 8.12 16.79
N GLU A 195 6.46 8.71 17.84
CA GLU A 195 5.20 9.45 17.79
C GLU A 195 5.32 10.64 16.84
N GLN A 196 6.46 11.33 16.85
CA GLN A 196 6.72 12.41 15.91
C GLN A 196 6.81 11.89 14.47
N ALA A 197 7.50 10.78 14.23
CA ALA A 197 7.60 10.21 12.88
C ALA A 197 6.22 9.82 12.30
N ILE A 198 5.32 9.33 13.15
CA ILE A 198 4.00 8.83 12.77
C ILE A 198 2.97 9.97 12.63
N PHE A 199 2.98 10.95 13.56
CA PHE A 199 1.89 11.92 13.70
C PHE A 199 2.28 13.37 13.41
N ASP A 200 3.57 13.71 13.32
CA ASP A 200 3.96 15.09 13.01
C ASP A 200 3.82 15.37 11.52
N ASP A 201 2.74 16.06 11.10
CA ASP A 201 2.55 16.51 9.73
C ASP A 201 2.01 17.95 9.61
N HIS A 202 2.34 18.82 10.56
CA HIS A 202 1.81 20.21 10.56
C HIS A 202 2.15 21.04 9.31
N THR A 203 3.14 20.63 8.53
CA THR A 203 3.52 21.29 7.26
C THR A 203 2.96 20.57 6.03
N GLY A 204 2.24 19.46 6.18
CA GLY A 204 1.77 18.61 5.08
C GLY A 204 2.90 17.95 4.28
N GLY A 205 4.10 17.87 4.87
CA GLY A 205 5.33 17.43 4.21
C GLY A 205 5.80 16.04 4.63
N ASN A 206 5.16 15.42 5.63
CA ASN A 206 5.55 14.11 6.14
C ASN A 206 4.98 13.00 5.27
N HIS A 207 5.87 12.19 4.71
CA HIS A 207 5.54 10.97 3.99
C HIS A 207 5.50 9.82 5.01
N VAL A 208 4.53 9.81 5.92
CA VAL A 208 4.51 8.97 7.13
C VAL A 208 4.94 7.52 6.87
N GLY A 209 4.36 6.88 5.85
CA GLY A 209 4.70 5.49 5.51
C GLY A 209 6.17 5.30 5.15
N PHE A 210 6.74 6.27 4.43
CA PHE A 210 8.16 6.31 4.11
C PHE A 210 9.02 6.68 5.32
N SER A 211 8.63 7.65 6.14
CA SER A 211 9.36 8.07 7.35
C SER A 211 9.51 6.91 8.34
N VAL A 212 8.44 6.12 8.52
CA VAL A 212 8.48 4.89 9.32
C VAL A 212 9.45 3.88 8.71
N ALA A 213 9.37 3.62 7.40
CA ALA A 213 10.27 2.68 6.73
C ALA A 213 11.74 3.14 6.80
N GLN A 214 12.00 4.43 6.60
CA GLN A 214 13.32 5.06 6.70
C GLN A 214 13.89 4.88 8.10
N ARG A 215 13.11 5.14 9.14
CA ARG A 215 13.53 4.93 10.52
C ARG A 215 13.87 3.48 10.81
N ILE A 216 13.01 2.53 10.40
CA ILE A 216 13.29 1.09 10.55
C ILE A 216 14.62 0.73 9.88
N THR A 217 14.87 1.20 8.64
CA THR A 217 16.12 0.89 7.94
C THR A 217 17.35 1.50 8.63
N MET A 218 17.26 2.72 9.17
CA MET A 218 18.36 3.35 9.89
C MET A 218 18.62 2.71 11.26
N ASP A 219 17.57 2.32 11.99
CA ASP A 219 17.68 1.60 13.26
C ASP A 219 18.30 0.23 13.05
N ALA A 220 17.85 -0.51 12.04
CA ALA A 220 18.43 -1.81 11.67
C ALA A 220 19.92 -1.68 11.29
N TRP A 221 20.27 -0.68 10.46
CA TRP A 221 21.67 -0.43 10.08
C TRP A 221 22.55 -0.13 11.30
N ARG A 222 22.09 0.71 12.23
CA ARG A 222 22.82 1.02 13.46
C ARG A 222 23.01 -0.20 14.34
N ALA A 223 21.95 -0.99 14.51
CA ALA A 223 22.00 -2.23 15.29
C ALA A 223 23.00 -3.23 14.70
N ILE A 224 23.03 -3.38 13.36
CA ILE A 224 23.94 -4.30 12.66
C ILE A 224 25.40 -3.81 12.72
N THR A 225 25.62 -2.49 12.66
CA THR A 225 26.97 -1.91 12.57
C THR A 225 27.55 -1.44 13.90
N GLY A 226 26.80 -1.56 15.00
CA GLY A 226 27.21 -1.08 16.33
C GLY A 226 27.34 0.45 16.42
N ARG A 227 26.62 1.19 15.57
CA ARG A 227 26.71 2.65 15.47
C ARG A 227 25.78 3.33 16.49
N PRO A 228 26.19 4.46 17.09
CA PRO A 228 25.38 5.17 18.06
C PRO A 228 24.16 5.87 17.42
N ARG A 229 23.21 6.33 18.23
CA ARG A 229 21.92 6.88 17.75
C ARG A 229 22.06 8.15 16.91
N GLN A 230 23.10 8.95 17.13
CA GLN A 230 23.38 10.16 16.38
C GLN A 230 23.94 9.91 14.98
N ASP A 231 24.52 8.74 14.73
CA ASP A 231 25.11 8.40 13.43
C ASP A 231 24.00 8.17 12.40
N PHE A 232 24.26 8.62 11.17
CA PHE A 232 23.35 8.44 10.03
C PHE A 232 24.12 8.03 8.79
N SER A 233 23.39 7.41 7.85
CA SER A 233 23.88 7.12 6.51
C SER A 233 22.84 7.59 5.49
N GLU A 234 23.28 8.46 4.58
CA GLU A 234 22.44 8.93 3.47
C GLU A 234 21.96 7.79 2.58
N THR A 235 22.85 6.83 2.30
CA THR A 235 22.51 5.69 1.48
C THR A 235 21.40 4.87 2.13
N VAL A 236 21.53 4.60 3.42
CA VAL A 236 20.54 3.84 4.19
C VAL A 236 19.21 4.56 4.27
N SER A 237 19.21 5.88 4.49
CA SER A 237 17.98 6.66 4.60
C SER A 237 17.15 6.66 3.30
N ARG A 238 17.81 6.45 2.15
CA ARG A 238 17.16 6.38 0.83
C ARG A 238 16.77 4.98 0.38
N LEU A 239 17.20 3.92 1.11
CA LEU A 239 16.89 2.53 0.74
C LEU A 239 15.39 2.26 0.56
N PRO A 240 14.47 2.74 1.41
CA PRO A 240 13.04 2.49 1.20
C PRO A 240 12.53 3.06 -0.13
N SER A 241 13.05 4.21 -0.55
CA SER A 241 12.67 4.85 -1.81
C SER A 241 13.24 4.10 -3.01
N LEU A 242 14.51 3.65 -2.93
CA LEU A 242 15.12 2.79 -3.93
C LEU A 242 14.33 1.49 -4.11
N LEU A 243 14.05 0.79 -3.00
CA LEU A 243 13.30 -0.46 -3.02
C LEU A 243 11.88 -0.25 -3.56
N GLY A 244 11.23 0.86 -3.19
CA GLY A 244 9.94 1.27 -3.77
C GLY A 244 10.04 1.45 -5.28
N GLY A 245 10.97 2.28 -5.74
CA GLY A 245 11.20 2.54 -7.16
C GLY A 245 11.49 1.29 -7.99
N LEU A 246 12.33 0.37 -7.50
CA LEU A 246 12.58 -0.90 -8.18
C LEU A 246 11.37 -1.84 -8.15
N SER A 247 10.65 -1.88 -7.02
CA SER A 247 9.43 -2.67 -6.89
C SER A 247 8.34 -2.21 -7.85
N SER A 248 8.25 -0.91 -8.14
CA SER A 248 7.30 -0.36 -9.11
C SER A 248 7.50 -0.97 -10.51
N LEU A 249 8.75 -1.19 -10.92
CA LEU A 249 9.10 -1.82 -12.20
C LEU A 249 8.65 -3.28 -12.23
N VAL A 250 8.87 -4.02 -11.14
CA VAL A 250 8.44 -5.41 -10.98
C VAL A 250 6.92 -5.52 -11.05
N VAL A 251 6.22 -4.71 -10.26
CA VAL A 251 4.75 -4.69 -10.20
C VAL A 251 4.16 -4.36 -11.57
N LEU A 252 4.71 -3.38 -12.28
CA LEU A 252 4.27 -3.02 -13.63
C LEU A 252 4.43 -4.19 -14.61
N ALA A 253 5.62 -4.80 -14.66
CA ALA A 253 5.89 -5.92 -15.55
C ALA A 253 4.98 -7.13 -15.26
N LEU A 254 4.77 -7.43 -13.97
CA LEU A 254 3.91 -8.55 -13.56
C LEU A 254 2.43 -8.28 -13.81
N MET A 255 1.95 -7.04 -13.63
CA MET A 255 0.57 -6.66 -13.93
C MET A 255 0.23 -6.92 -15.41
N PHE A 256 1.10 -6.50 -16.33
CA PHE A 256 0.92 -6.76 -17.76
C PHE A 256 1.11 -8.23 -18.13
N ARG A 257 2.10 -8.91 -17.53
CA ARG A 257 2.29 -10.36 -17.72
C ARG A 257 1.05 -11.14 -17.29
N TRP A 258 0.42 -10.78 -16.17
CA TRP A 258 -0.82 -11.39 -15.70
C TRP A 258 -1.97 -11.23 -16.70
N ARG A 259 -2.00 -10.14 -17.46
CA ARG A 259 -2.92 -9.93 -18.60
C ARG A 259 -2.45 -10.60 -19.90
N GLY A 260 -1.43 -11.45 -19.87
CA GLY A 260 -0.92 -12.12 -21.07
C GLY A 260 -0.10 -11.22 -22.00
N MET A 261 0.25 -10.01 -21.56
CA MET A 261 1.00 -8.99 -22.32
C MET A 261 2.43 -8.86 -21.79
N ALA A 262 3.15 -9.98 -21.68
CA ALA A 262 4.46 -10.04 -21.03
C ALA A 262 5.49 -9.09 -21.65
N ARG A 263 5.55 -9.01 -23.00
CA ARG A 263 6.47 -8.10 -23.70
C ARG A 263 6.12 -6.64 -23.42
N THR A 264 4.84 -6.28 -23.49
CA THR A 264 4.37 -4.94 -23.15
C THR A 264 4.75 -4.57 -21.72
N GLY A 265 4.64 -5.51 -20.78
CA GLY A 265 5.04 -5.30 -19.39
C GLY A 265 6.53 -4.99 -19.23
N LEU A 266 7.40 -5.73 -19.93
CA LEU A 266 8.84 -5.46 -19.93
C LEU A 266 9.19 -4.13 -20.59
N VAL A 267 8.54 -3.79 -21.71
CA VAL A 267 8.74 -2.49 -22.37
C VAL A 267 8.27 -1.35 -21.46
N ALA A 268 7.09 -1.48 -20.84
CA ALA A 268 6.58 -0.48 -19.91
C ALA A 268 7.50 -0.30 -18.69
N ALA A 269 8.02 -1.41 -18.13
CA ALA A 269 8.99 -1.36 -17.04
C ALA A 269 10.31 -0.71 -17.48
N ALA A 270 10.82 -1.01 -18.68
CA ALA A 270 12.03 -0.37 -19.21
C ALA A 270 11.83 1.14 -19.42
N LEU A 271 10.70 1.55 -19.99
CA LEU A 271 10.37 2.98 -20.16
C LEU A 271 10.24 3.70 -18.81
N LEU A 272 9.59 3.08 -17.82
CA LEU A 272 9.49 3.64 -16.48
C LEU A 272 10.86 3.68 -15.77
N ALA A 273 11.73 2.70 -16.02
CA ALA A 273 13.10 2.67 -15.48
C ALA A 273 13.94 3.85 -15.99
N LEU A 274 13.75 4.22 -17.26
CA LEU A 274 14.42 5.33 -17.94
C LEU A 274 13.75 6.69 -17.70
N HIS A 275 12.52 6.73 -17.17
CA HIS A 275 11.79 7.96 -16.97
C HIS A 275 12.51 8.87 -15.95
N PRO A 276 12.91 10.11 -16.32
CA PRO A 276 13.75 10.96 -15.46
C PRO A 276 13.19 11.22 -14.07
N MET A 277 11.89 11.50 -13.98
CA MET A 277 11.23 11.74 -12.68
C MET A 277 11.17 10.48 -11.83
N HIS A 278 11.02 9.30 -12.45
CA HIS A 278 10.99 8.06 -11.70
C HIS A 278 12.39 7.71 -11.18
N LEU A 279 13.43 7.91 -11.99
CA LEU A 279 14.82 7.75 -11.57
C LEU A 279 15.14 8.65 -10.38
N ARG A 280 14.85 9.95 -10.49
CA ARG A 280 15.06 10.91 -9.42
C ARG A 280 14.31 10.53 -8.14
N TYR A 281 13.00 10.34 -8.21
CA TYR A 281 12.17 10.05 -7.05
C TYR A 281 12.37 8.67 -6.42
N SER A 282 13.04 7.75 -7.12
CA SER A 282 13.47 6.45 -6.57
C SER A 282 14.83 6.54 -5.86
N SER A 283 15.47 7.70 -5.84
CA SER A 283 16.80 7.91 -5.22
C SER A 283 16.79 8.98 -4.13
N GLU A 284 15.68 9.69 -3.96
CA GLU A 284 15.52 10.71 -2.92
C GLU A 284 14.99 10.10 -1.63
N ALA A 285 15.35 10.68 -0.49
CA ALA A 285 14.89 10.36 0.85
C ALA A 285 13.44 10.85 1.09
N ARG A 286 12.55 10.50 0.16
CA ARG A 286 11.14 10.87 0.10
C ARG A 286 10.30 9.64 -0.27
N GLY A 287 9.02 9.65 0.08
CA GLY A 287 8.12 8.53 -0.18
C GLY A 287 7.64 8.33 -1.61
N TYR A 288 8.06 9.13 -2.59
CA TYR A 288 7.51 9.08 -3.94
C TYR A 288 7.74 7.74 -4.66
N GLY A 289 8.95 7.17 -4.60
CA GLY A 289 9.25 5.86 -5.20
C GLY A 289 8.38 4.75 -4.62
N MET A 290 8.20 4.75 -3.29
CA MET A 290 7.33 3.81 -2.58
C MET A 290 5.84 4.01 -2.93
N MET A 291 5.40 5.26 -3.04
CA MET A 291 4.02 5.60 -3.42
C MET A 291 3.68 5.10 -4.82
N ILE A 292 4.59 5.25 -5.80
CA ILE A 292 4.35 4.76 -7.17
C ILE A 292 4.20 3.23 -7.19
N ALA A 293 5.04 2.49 -6.45
CA ALA A 293 4.91 1.04 -6.36
C ALA A 293 3.58 0.60 -5.75
N LEU A 294 3.18 1.24 -4.65
CA LEU A 294 1.92 0.97 -3.98
C LEU A 294 0.71 1.35 -4.84
N LEU A 295 0.78 2.45 -5.61
CA LEU A 295 -0.26 2.83 -6.55
C LEU A 295 -0.44 1.78 -7.66
N LEU A 296 0.66 1.34 -8.29
CA LEU A 296 0.61 0.30 -9.32
C LEU A 296 0.08 -1.02 -8.76
N PHE A 297 0.48 -1.37 -7.54
CA PHE A 297 -0.03 -2.55 -6.85
C PHE A 297 -1.54 -2.41 -6.60
N THR A 298 -1.99 -1.24 -6.14
CA THR A 298 -3.41 -0.92 -5.87
C THR A 298 -4.24 -1.05 -7.14
N ILE A 299 -3.78 -0.49 -8.26
CA ILE A 299 -4.43 -0.63 -9.58
C ILE A 299 -4.49 -2.10 -9.97
N TRP A 300 -3.40 -2.85 -9.81
CA TRP A 300 -3.39 -4.27 -10.15
C TRP A 300 -4.38 -5.08 -9.29
N MET A 301 -4.43 -4.83 -7.98
CA MET A 301 -5.39 -5.48 -7.08
C MET A 301 -6.84 -5.12 -7.45
N ALA A 302 -7.12 -3.87 -7.82
CA ALA A 302 -8.43 -3.45 -8.30
C ALA A 302 -8.85 -4.23 -9.56
N LEU A 303 -7.94 -4.40 -10.51
CA LEU A 303 -8.19 -5.16 -11.74
C LEU A 303 -8.48 -6.63 -11.43
N ILE A 304 -7.71 -7.27 -10.52
CA ILE A 304 -7.98 -8.64 -10.09
C ILE A 304 -9.33 -8.72 -9.33
N ALA A 305 -9.65 -7.70 -8.52
CA ALA A 305 -10.89 -7.63 -7.77
C ALA A 305 -12.11 -7.51 -8.70
N LEU A 306 -12.00 -6.73 -9.78
CA LEU A 306 -13.02 -6.65 -10.83
C LEU A 306 -13.20 -7.97 -11.58
N ASP A 307 -12.10 -8.65 -11.93
CA ASP A 307 -12.16 -9.90 -12.70
C ASP A 307 -12.74 -11.06 -11.89
N THR A 308 -12.32 -11.17 -10.62
CA THR A 308 -12.66 -12.31 -9.74
C THR A 308 -13.84 -12.05 -8.83
N GLY A 309 -14.15 -10.78 -8.55
CA GLY A 309 -15.14 -10.33 -7.60
C GLY A 309 -14.83 -10.68 -6.13
N ARG A 310 -13.70 -11.29 -5.78
CA ARG A 310 -13.46 -11.83 -4.43
C ARG A 310 -13.09 -10.75 -3.41
N TRP A 311 -13.57 -10.88 -2.17
CA TRP A 311 -13.28 -9.95 -1.06
C TRP A 311 -11.78 -9.71 -0.83
N ARG A 312 -10.95 -10.75 -0.84
CA ARG A 312 -9.51 -10.62 -0.56
C ARG A 312 -8.84 -9.54 -1.43
N TRP A 313 -9.24 -9.43 -2.69
CA TRP A 313 -8.64 -8.49 -3.64
C TRP A 313 -9.19 -7.09 -3.45
N TRP A 314 -10.47 -6.96 -3.07
CA TRP A 314 -11.03 -5.68 -2.64
C TRP A 314 -10.38 -5.17 -1.35
N LEU A 315 -10.09 -6.05 -0.39
CA LEU A 315 -9.36 -5.68 0.83
C LEU A 315 -7.92 -5.29 0.54
N LEU A 316 -7.22 -6.02 -0.33
CA LEU A 316 -5.87 -5.65 -0.77
C LEU A 316 -5.85 -4.33 -1.56
N PHE A 317 -6.90 -4.07 -2.35
CA PHE A 317 -7.12 -2.78 -3.00
C PHE A 317 -7.26 -1.65 -1.96
N GLY A 318 -8.21 -1.75 -1.02
CA GLY A 318 -8.39 -0.73 0.03
C GLY A 318 -7.15 -0.55 0.92
N LEU A 319 -6.46 -1.64 1.27
CA LEU A 319 -5.18 -1.57 1.97
C LEU A 319 -4.14 -0.80 1.14
N GLY A 320 -4.05 -1.10 -0.16
CA GLY A 320 -3.19 -0.40 -1.09
C GLY A 320 -3.48 1.10 -1.15
N GLU A 321 -4.77 1.49 -1.20
CA GLU A 321 -5.17 2.90 -1.16
C GLU A 321 -4.69 3.59 0.13
N CYS A 322 -4.97 2.97 1.28
CA CYS A 322 -4.55 3.48 2.58
C CYS A 322 -3.03 3.67 2.65
N LEU A 323 -2.25 2.63 2.28
CA LEU A 323 -0.79 2.68 2.28
C LEU A 323 -0.23 3.73 1.30
N THR A 324 -0.86 3.87 0.13
CA THR A 324 -0.46 4.86 -0.87
C THR A 324 -0.67 6.28 -0.31
N MET A 325 -1.81 6.56 0.31
CA MET A 325 -2.11 7.87 0.92
C MET A 325 -1.21 8.20 2.12
N ILE A 326 -0.93 7.21 2.98
CA ILE A 326 -0.01 7.37 4.12
C ILE A 326 1.43 7.63 3.65
N THR A 327 1.79 7.12 2.47
CA THR A 327 3.11 7.39 1.87
C THR A 327 3.19 8.78 1.26
N TRP A 328 2.14 9.26 0.61
CA TRP A 328 2.06 10.64 0.11
C TRP A 328 0.60 11.08 -0.06
N ARG A 329 0.15 12.03 0.78
CA ARG A 329 -1.27 12.44 0.86
C ARG A 329 -1.80 13.08 -0.45
N GLY A 330 -0.92 13.71 -1.22
CA GLY A 330 -1.26 14.33 -2.51
C GLY A 330 -1.76 13.34 -3.56
N ILE A 331 -1.55 12.02 -3.36
CA ILE A 331 -2.07 10.99 -4.27
C ILE A 331 -3.59 10.83 -4.20
N SER A 332 -4.23 11.40 -3.19
CA SER A 332 -5.68 11.35 -2.98
C SER A 332 -6.45 11.77 -4.23
N TYR A 333 -6.01 12.80 -4.95
CA TYR A 333 -6.62 13.21 -6.22
C TYR A 333 -6.59 12.08 -7.27
N GLY A 334 -5.45 11.39 -7.40
CA GLY A 334 -5.30 10.26 -8.31
C GLY A 334 -6.16 9.06 -7.91
N LEU A 335 -6.28 8.79 -6.60
CA LEU A 335 -7.14 7.73 -6.08
C LEU A 335 -8.62 8.06 -6.24
N VAL A 336 -9.02 9.33 -6.12
CA VAL A 336 -10.39 9.76 -6.45
C VAL A 336 -10.69 9.48 -7.92
N CYS A 337 -9.80 9.87 -8.84
CA CYS A 337 -9.95 9.54 -10.26
C CYS A 337 -10.04 8.02 -10.50
N LEU A 338 -9.17 7.23 -9.86
CA LEU A 338 -9.22 5.77 -9.95
C LEU A 338 -10.57 5.22 -9.48
N ASN A 339 -11.07 5.67 -8.33
CA ASN A 339 -12.36 5.23 -7.79
C ASN A 339 -13.55 5.64 -8.65
N LEU A 340 -13.54 6.85 -9.22
CA LEU A 340 -14.58 7.28 -10.16
C LEU A 340 -14.58 6.42 -11.43
N LEU A 341 -13.40 6.05 -11.94
CA LEU A 341 -13.27 5.13 -13.07
C LEU A 341 -13.80 3.73 -12.71
N LEU A 342 -13.42 3.19 -11.55
CA LEU A 342 -13.91 1.89 -11.07
C LEU A 342 -15.43 1.91 -10.88
N LEU A 343 -15.98 2.97 -10.29
CA LEU A 343 -17.41 3.17 -10.12
C LEU A 343 -18.12 3.21 -11.48
N GLY A 344 -17.59 3.96 -12.45
CA GLY A 344 -18.09 3.97 -13.82
C GLY A 344 -18.07 2.57 -14.46
N MET A 345 -16.97 1.81 -14.31
CA MET A 345 -16.89 0.43 -14.79
C MET A 345 -17.94 -0.49 -14.14
N LEU A 346 -18.22 -0.31 -12.85
CA LEU A 346 -19.21 -1.07 -12.10
C LEU A 346 -20.64 -0.71 -12.50
N ILE A 347 -20.95 0.57 -12.74
CA ILE A 347 -22.26 1.06 -13.19
C ILE A 347 -22.54 0.58 -14.62
N PHE A 348 -21.61 0.84 -15.54
CA PHE A 348 -21.81 0.53 -16.97
C PHE A 348 -21.49 -0.93 -17.31
N GLY A 349 -20.98 -1.72 -16.36
CA GLY A 349 -20.64 -3.13 -16.57
C GLY A 349 -19.43 -3.35 -17.50
N ARG A 350 -18.64 -2.31 -17.79
CA ARG A 350 -17.47 -2.32 -18.69
C ARG A 350 -16.18 -2.81 -18.04
N ALA A 351 -16.27 -3.49 -16.90
CA ALA A 351 -15.10 -4.01 -16.20
C ALA A 351 -14.35 -5.11 -16.99
N ARG A 352 -14.97 -5.67 -18.05
CA ARG A 352 -14.38 -6.75 -18.88
C ARG A 352 -14.04 -6.31 -20.29
N HIS A 353 -12.91 -6.81 -20.77
CA HIS A 353 -12.47 -6.71 -22.17
C HIS A 353 -13.30 -7.61 -23.10
N ASP A 354 -13.91 -8.68 -22.58
CA ASP A 354 -14.91 -9.44 -23.33
C ASP A 354 -16.22 -8.65 -23.35
N THR A 355 -16.77 -8.47 -24.55
CA THR A 355 -17.91 -7.62 -24.94
C THR A 355 -19.22 -7.84 -24.19
N GLN A 356 -19.27 -8.75 -23.20
CA GLN A 356 -20.45 -8.97 -22.38
C GLN A 356 -20.33 -8.20 -21.05
N PRO A 357 -21.27 -7.28 -20.78
CA PRO A 357 -21.30 -6.58 -19.51
C PRO A 357 -21.48 -7.56 -18.35
N LEU A 358 -20.88 -7.24 -17.20
CA LEU A 358 -21.09 -8.02 -15.98
C LEU A 358 -22.60 -8.16 -15.68
N PRO A 359 -23.09 -9.37 -15.32
CA PRO A 359 -24.47 -9.54 -14.90
C PRO A 359 -24.84 -8.58 -13.78
N LYS A 360 -26.08 -8.07 -13.76
CA LYS A 360 -26.53 -7.07 -12.77
C LYS A 360 -26.15 -7.46 -11.33
N GLY A 361 -26.43 -8.70 -10.93
CA GLY A 361 -26.09 -9.22 -9.59
C GLY A 361 -24.59 -9.18 -9.27
N ALA A 362 -23.72 -9.50 -10.24
CA ALA A 362 -22.27 -9.44 -10.04
C ALA A 362 -21.78 -8.00 -9.86
N ARG A 363 -22.38 -7.03 -10.57
CA ARG A 363 -22.08 -5.60 -10.42
C ARG A 363 -22.47 -5.08 -9.03
N TYR A 364 -23.65 -5.45 -8.54
CA TYR A 364 -24.07 -5.10 -7.18
C TYR A 364 -23.13 -5.68 -6.12
N VAL A 365 -22.72 -6.95 -6.28
CA VAL A 365 -21.76 -7.58 -5.36
C VAL A 365 -20.42 -6.87 -5.36
N ALA A 366 -19.84 -6.61 -6.55
CA ALA A 366 -18.57 -5.92 -6.68
C ALA A 366 -18.65 -4.46 -6.17
N GLY A 367 -19.75 -3.76 -6.45
CA GLY A 367 -19.99 -2.39 -5.95
C GLY A 367 -20.08 -2.31 -4.43
N GLY A 368 -20.80 -3.24 -3.79
CA GLY A 368 -20.85 -3.30 -2.32
C GLY A 368 -19.48 -3.56 -1.70
N ARG A 369 -18.68 -4.45 -2.30
CA ARG A 369 -17.32 -4.77 -1.85
C ARG A 369 -16.34 -3.61 -2.05
N TRP A 370 -16.44 -2.94 -3.20
CA TRP A 370 -15.66 -1.73 -3.50
C TRP A 370 -15.94 -0.62 -2.50
N LEU A 371 -17.22 -0.34 -2.22
CA LEU A 371 -17.62 0.67 -1.24
C LEU A 371 -17.09 0.32 0.16
N ALA A 372 -17.24 -0.95 0.57
CA ALA A 372 -16.72 -1.41 1.86
C ALA A 372 -15.20 -1.28 1.97
N ALA A 373 -14.45 -1.66 0.94
CA ALA A 373 -12.99 -1.51 0.90
C ALA A 373 -12.56 -0.04 1.04
N ASN A 374 -13.24 0.87 0.34
CA ASN A 374 -12.97 2.31 0.43
C ASN A 374 -13.28 2.88 1.83
N LEU A 375 -14.41 2.50 2.43
CA LEU A 375 -14.78 2.94 3.78
C LEU A 375 -13.79 2.42 4.82
N LEU A 376 -13.33 1.16 4.67
CA LEU A 376 -12.26 0.59 5.49
C LEU A 376 -10.97 1.40 5.36
N ALA A 377 -10.50 1.62 4.12
CA ALA A 377 -9.29 2.38 3.83
C ALA A 377 -9.36 3.82 4.37
N GLY A 378 -10.46 4.52 4.10
CA GLY A 378 -10.71 5.89 4.54
C GLY A 378 -10.76 6.02 6.05
N GLY A 379 -11.45 5.13 6.75
CA GLY A 379 -11.49 5.15 8.22
C GLY A 379 -10.12 4.94 8.85
N CYS A 380 -9.33 3.99 8.36
CA CYS A 380 -7.94 3.80 8.79
C CYS A 380 -7.08 5.04 8.52
N PHE A 381 -7.18 5.61 7.31
CA PHE A 381 -6.40 6.79 6.92
C PHE A 381 -6.74 8.01 7.79
N LEU A 382 -8.03 8.29 8.00
CA LEU A 382 -8.50 9.39 8.84
C LEU A 382 -8.04 9.23 10.29
N HIS A 383 -8.07 8.01 10.82
CA HIS A 383 -7.59 7.73 12.17
C HIS A 383 -6.09 8.04 12.34
N LEU A 384 -5.28 7.74 11.33
CA LEU A 384 -3.85 7.97 11.35
C LEU A 384 -3.43 9.40 10.97
N SER A 385 -4.27 10.14 10.25
CA SER A 385 -3.91 11.43 9.64
C SER A 385 -4.63 12.64 10.24
N ALA A 386 -5.62 12.42 11.12
CA ALA A 386 -6.31 13.46 11.87
C ALA A 386 -5.45 14.13 12.97
N PRO A 387 -4.54 13.42 13.66
CA PRO A 387 -3.44 14.05 14.39
C PRO A 387 -2.48 14.75 13.42
#